data_AF-A0A527DX19-F1
#
_entry.id   AF-A0A527DX19-F1
#
_cell.length_a   1.000
_cell.length_b   1.000
_cell.length_c   1.000
_cell.angle_alpha   90.00
_cell.angle_beta   90.00
_cell.angle_gamma   90.00
#
_symmetry.space_group_name_H-M   'P 1'
#
loop_
_entity.id
_entity.type
_entity.pdbx_description
1 polymer ?
#
loop_
_entity_poly.entity_id
_entity_poly.type
_entity_poly.pdbx_seq_one_letter_code
_entity_poly.pdbx_strand_id
1 'polypeptide(L)'
;MTLIDIETFLAHARPFGVDTDWGLLKPIFKRKFLADRSLRYPSNSRHGEDFLFVTDALLEGAKYVASNFLGYLYTHRGAGWSRTKVNYDGQVDQSQTLLLDRRLSGNSRLVSLLKERIRAMKRLSAEYKTQALIAERRLLPLATAGVMDWRIAASILRKAKNKVTTVRAS
;
A
#
# COMPACT_ATOMS: atom_id res chain seq x y z
N MET A 1 -18.75 15.11 -2.39
CA MET A 1 -18.35 13.94 -3.21
C MET A 1 -17.30 14.43 -4.18
N THR A 2 -16.08 13.89 -4.11
CA THR A 2 -14.95 14.37 -4.91
C THR A 2 -14.65 13.35 -5.99
N LEU A 3 -14.61 13.79 -7.25
CA LEU A 3 -14.20 12.95 -8.37
C LEU A 3 -12.70 12.72 -8.27
N ILE A 4 -12.28 11.46 -8.38
CA ILE A 4 -10.89 11.04 -8.30
C ILE A 4 -10.51 10.48 -9.66
N ASP A 5 -9.56 11.14 -10.33
CA ASP A 5 -8.91 10.62 -11.52
C ASP A 5 -7.71 9.72 -11.16
N ILE A 6 -7.12 9.09 -12.17
CA ILE A 6 -5.98 8.18 -11.99
C ILE A 6 -4.76 8.88 -11.38
N GLU A 7 -4.49 10.13 -11.75
CA GLU A 7 -3.32 10.85 -11.23
C GLU A 7 -3.49 11.14 -9.74
N THR A 8 -4.65 11.68 -9.37
CA THR A 8 -5.03 11.98 -7.99
C THR A 8 -5.03 10.70 -7.16
N PHE A 9 -5.57 9.61 -7.69
CA PHE A 9 -5.55 8.31 -7.01
C PHE A 9 -4.12 7.84 -6.74
N LEU A 10 -3.24 7.80 -7.75
CA LEU A 10 -1.86 7.33 -7.58
C LEU A 10 -1.03 8.23 -6.67
N ALA A 11 -1.32 9.53 -6.61
CA ALA A 11 -0.64 10.46 -5.71
C ALA A 11 -0.92 10.18 -4.21
N HIS A 12 -2.12 9.69 -3.90
CA HIS A 12 -2.57 9.42 -2.53
C HIS A 12 -2.57 7.93 -2.17
N ALA A 13 -2.53 7.04 -3.16
CA ALA A 13 -2.40 5.61 -2.96
C ALA A 13 -0.95 5.25 -2.63
N ARG A 14 -0.45 5.68 -1.47
CA ARG A 14 0.86 5.32 -0.93
C ARG A 14 0.92 5.52 0.58
N PRO A 15 1.74 4.75 1.29
CA PRO A 15 2.04 5.04 2.68
C PRO A 15 2.90 6.29 2.81
N PHE A 16 2.88 6.91 4.00
CA PHE A 16 3.61 8.15 4.32
C PHE A 16 3.23 9.35 3.43
N GLY A 17 2.04 9.33 2.81
CA GLY A 17 1.43 10.50 2.21
C GLY A 17 0.96 11.51 3.26
N VAL A 18 0.45 12.65 2.79
CA VAL A 18 -0.16 13.68 3.65
C VAL A 18 -1.43 13.16 4.32
N ASP A 19 -2.22 12.39 3.57
CA ASP A 19 -3.47 11.80 4.01
C ASP A 19 -3.37 10.26 4.11
N THR A 20 -4.50 9.64 4.44
CA THR A 20 -4.65 8.17 4.46
C THR A 20 -4.30 7.57 3.10
N ASP A 21 -3.68 6.38 3.09
CA ASP A 21 -3.36 5.66 1.85
C ASP A 21 -4.64 5.25 1.10
N TRP A 22 -4.89 5.87 -0.04
CA TRP A 22 -6.09 5.60 -0.84
C TRP A 22 -6.10 4.20 -1.47
N GLY A 23 -4.95 3.53 -1.55
CA GLY A 23 -4.85 2.14 -1.99
C GLY A 23 -5.46 1.14 -0.99
N LEU A 24 -5.83 1.60 0.21
CA LEU A 24 -6.51 0.81 1.24
C LEU A 24 -8.02 1.10 1.32
N LEU A 25 -8.54 1.99 0.48
CA LEU A 25 -9.97 2.26 0.42
C LEU A 25 -10.75 0.99 0.05
N LYS A 26 -12.00 0.93 0.52
CA LYS A 26 -12.93 -0.15 0.22
C LYS A 26 -13.94 0.30 -0.82
N PRO A 27 -13.61 0.16 -2.12
CA PRO A 27 -14.47 0.65 -3.19
C PRO A 27 -15.75 -0.19 -3.32
N ILE A 28 -16.82 0.46 -3.76
CA ILE A 28 -18.06 -0.20 -4.19
C ILE A 28 -18.21 0.05 -5.69
N PHE A 29 -18.46 -1.01 -6.44
CA PHE A 29 -18.52 -0.95 -7.90
C PHE A 29 -19.90 -1.25 -8.46
N LYS A 30 -20.25 -0.58 -9.55
CA LYS A 30 -21.43 -0.94 -10.35
C LYS A 30 -21.14 -2.26 -11.06
N ARG A 31 -21.92 -3.31 -10.76
CA ARG A 31 -21.77 -4.66 -11.36
C ARG A 31 -21.72 -4.63 -12.88
N LYS A 32 -22.61 -3.85 -13.51
CA LYS A 32 -22.66 -3.71 -14.97
C LYS A 32 -21.32 -3.20 -15.54
N PHE A 33 -20.71 -2.19 -14.91
CA PHE A 33 -19.41 -1.68 -15.34
C PHE A 33 -18.32 -2.75 -15.27
N LEU A 34 -18.30 -3.55 -14.19
CA LEU A 34 -17.33 -4.65 -14.06
C LEU A 34 -17.51 -5.71 -15.15
N ALA A 35 -18.75 -6.08 -15.44
CA ALA A 35 -19.07 -7.06 -16.48
C ALA A 35 -18.70 -6.53 -17.87
N ASP A 36 -19.10 -5.30 -18.20
CA ASP A 36 -18.86 -4.68 -19.50
C ASP A 36 -17.35 -4.49 -19.77
N ARG A 37 -16.53 -4.26 -18.73
CA ARG A 37 -15.07 -4.07 -18.82
C ARG A 37 -14.26 -5.33 -18.52
N SER A 38 -14.93 -6.46 -18.22
CA SER A 38 -14.28 -7.72 -17.81
C SER A 38 -13.30 -7.57 -16.63
N LEU A 39 -13.54 -6.61 -15.74
CA LEU A 39 -12.68 -6.33 -14.59
C LEU A 39 -12.83 -7.42 -13.52
N ARG A 40 -11.71 -7.98 -13.05
CA ARG A 40 -11.67 -8.98 -11.98
C ARG A 40 -10.54 -8.72 -11.01
N TYR A 41 -10.77 -9.08 -9.75
CA TYR A 41 -9.72 -9.04 -8.74
C TYR A 41 -8.59 -10.02 -9.12
N PRO A 42 -7.32 -9.59 -8.99
CA PRO A 42 -6.19 -10.47 -9.26
C PRO A 42 -6.15 -11.61 -8.23
N SER A 43 -6.22 -12.85 -8.70
CA SER A 43 -6.26 -14.04 -7.83
C SER A 43 -4.91 -14.34 -7.17
N ASN A 44 -3.83 -13.82 -7.73
CA ASN A 44 -2.45 -13.96 -7.24
C ASN A 44 -2.06 -12.90 -6.18
N SER A 45 -2.91 -11.90 -5.92
CA SER A 45 -2.72 -10.92 -4.84
C SER A 45 -3.73 -11.14 -3.73
N ARG A 46 -3.25 -11.49 -2.53
CA ARG A 46 -4.08 -11.53 -1.31
C ARG A 46 -3.92 -10.29 -0.44
N HIS A 47 -3.02 -9.39 -0.82
CA HIS A 47 -2.70 -8.19 -0.06
C HIS A 47 -2.35 -7.07 -1.03
N GLY A 48 -3.20 -6.04 -1.08
CA GLY A 48 -3.07 -4.90 -2.00
C GLY A 48 -3.87 -5.07 -3.30
N GLU A 49 -4.76 -6.06 -3.37
CA GLU A 49 -5.64 -6.32 -4.50
C GLU A 49 -6.60 -5.16 -4.80
N ASP A 50 -7.05 -4.41 -3.78
CA ASP A 50 -7.91 -3.24 -3.94
C ASP A 50 -7.21 -2.13 -4.73
N PHE A 51 -5.94 -1.85 -4.44
CA PHE A 51 -5.14 -0.87 -5.18
C PHE A 51 -5.04 -1.23 -6.67
N LEU A 52 -4.74 -2.49 -6.97
CA LEU A 52 -4.65 -2.98 -8.35
C LEU A 52 -5.99 -2.86 -9.06
N PHE A 53 -7.07 -3.28 -8.41
CA PHE A 53 -8.40 -3.25 -8.99
C PHE A 53 -8.87 -1.82 -9.28
N VAL A 54 -8.68 -0.88 -8.35
CA VAL A 54 -9.06 0.52 -8.56
C VAL A 54 -8.21 1.15 -9.67
N THR A 55 -6.91 0.83 -9.72
CA THR A 55 -6.03 1.29 -10.80
C THR A 55 -6.54 0.82 -12.16
N ASP A 56 -6.84 -0.48 -12.30
CA ASP A 56 -7.33 -1.06 -13.55
C ASP A 56 -8.71 -0.48 -13.94
N ALA A 57 -9.61 -0.32 -12.96
CA ALA A 57 -10.91 0.30 -13.18
C ALA A 57 -10.80 1.75 -13.68
N LEU A 58 -9.90 2.56 -13.10
CA LEU A 58 -9.65 3.94 -13.53
C LEU A 58 -9.06 4.00 -14.95
N LEU A 59 -8.18 3.06 -15.30
CA LEU A 59 -7.64 2.92 -16.66
C LEU A 59 -8.71 2.51 -17.68
N GLU A 60 -9.72 1.74 -17.26
CA GLU A 60 -10.92 1.41 -18.06
C GLU A 60 -11.98 2.53 -18.08
N GLY A 61 -11.66 3.71 -17.55
CA GLY A 61 -12.52 4.89 -17.60
C GLY A 61 -13.59 4.93 -16.50
N ALA A 62 -13.36 4.28 -15.36
CA ALA A 62 -14.25 4.41 -14.20
C ALA A 62 -14.33 5.87 -13.73
N LYS A 63 -15.55 6.31 -13.38
CA LYS A 63 -15.77 7.54 -12.61
C LYS A 63 -15.71 7.18 -11.13
N TYR A 64 -14.56 7.38 -10.49
CA TYR A 64 -14.35 7.06 -9.09
C TYR A 64 -14.63 8.27 -8.20
N VAL A 65 -15.41 8.09 -7.14
CA VAL A 65 -15.86 9.18 -6.28
C VAL A 65 -15.59 8.85 -4.82
N ALA A 66 -14.88 9.72 -4.12
CA ALA A 66 -14.78 9.66 -2.67
C ALA A 66 -16.04 10.24 -2.01
N SER A 67 -16.58 9.49 -1.06
CA SER A 67 -17.73 9.88 -0.25
C SER A 67 -17.39 9.75 1.22
N ASN A 68 -17.80 10.75 2.02
CA ASN A 68 -17.71 10.72 3.48
C ASN A 68 -18.90 9.99 4.12
N PHE A 69 -19.74 9.36 3.30
CA PHE A 69 -20.85 8.55 3.78
C PHE A 69 -20.34 7.26 4.40
N LEU A 70 -20.75 6.99 5.65
CA LEU A 70 -20.48 5.74 6.36
C LEU A 70 -21.33 4.61 5.79
N GLY A 71 -20.98 4.13 4.60
CA GLY A 71 -21.73 3.12 3.85
C GLY A 71 -21.42 1.67 4.22
N TYR A 72 -20.51 1.43 5.17
CA TYR A 72 -20.12 0.08 5.56
C TYR A 72 -19.77 0.01 7.05
N LEU A 73 -20.32 -1.01 7.72
CA LEU A 73 -19.94 -1.37 9.07
C LEU A 73 -18.81 -2.39 9.00
N TYR A 74 -17.66 -2.06 9.61
CA TYR A 74 -16.58 -3.01 9.75
C TYR A 74 -16.99 -4.05 10.81
N THR A 75 -17.12 -5.32 10.39
CA THR A 75 -17.43 -6.41 11.32
C THR A 75 -16.17 -7.23 11.60
N HIS A 76 -15.78 -7.27 12.86
CA HIS A 76 -14.77 -8.21 13.33
C HIS A 76 -15.46 -9.56 13.57
N ARG A 77 -15.13 -10.59 12.80
CA ARG A 77 -15.55 -11.95 13.16
C ARG A 77 -14.69 -12.41 14.34
N GLY A 78 -15.33 -12.83 15.45
CA GLY A 78 -14.64 -13.34 16.64
C GLY A 78 -13.74 -14.56 16.39
N ALA A 79 -13.91 -15.23 15.24
CA ALA A 79 -13.07 -16.32 14.78
C ALA A 79 -11.85 -15.81 13.97
N GLY A 80 -10.96 -15.07 14.63
CA GLY A 80 -9.65 -14.70 14.09
C GLY A 80 -9.68 -13.67 12.95
N TRP A 81 -8.61 -12.88 12.87
CA TRP A 81 -8.39 -11.98 11.74
C TRP A 81 -8.41 -12.79 10.43
N SER A 82 -8.78 -12.13 9.32
CA SER A 82 -8.39 -12.64 8.00
C SER A 82 -6.95 -13.12 8.08
N ARG A 83 -6.70 -14.40 7.79
CA ARG A 83 -5.35 -15.01 7.85
C ARG A 83 -4.43 -14.46 6.75
N THR A 84 -4.84 -13.40 6.05
CA THR A 84 -4.02 -12.64 5.13
C THR A 84 -2.76 -12.16 5.84
N LYS A 85 -1.65 -12.81 5.52
CA LYS A 85 -0.33 -12.34 5.91
C LYS A 85 -0.04 -11.04 5.18
N VAL A 86 0.30 -10.01 5.94
CA VAL A 86 0.79 -8.73 5.38
C VAL A 86 2.00 -9.02 4.50
N ASN A 87 1.95 -8.60 3.24
CA ASN A 87 3.00 -8.83 2.26
C ASN A 87 3.31 -7.54 1.49
N TYR A 88 4.05 -6.64 2.14
CA TYR A 88 4.43 -5.37 1.51
C TYR A 88 5.40 -5.53 0.36
N ASP A 89 6.24 -6.58 0.34
CA ASP A 89 7.10 -6.88 -0.80
C ASP A 89 6.25 -7.25 -2.03
N GLY A 90 5.21 -8.06 -1.86
CA GLY A 90 4.26 -8.34 -2.94
C GLY A 90 3.60 -7.08 -3.51
N GLN A 91 3.27 -6.10 -2.67
CA GLN A 91 2.73 -4.81 -3.15
C GLN A 91 3.78 -3.95 -3.88
N VAL A 92 5.07 -4.09 -3.55
CA VAL A 92 6.17 -3.50 -4.31
C VAL A 92 6.24 -4.13 -5.70
N ASP A 93 6.24 -5.46 -5.78
CA ASP A 93 6.31 -6.19 -7.04
C ASP A 93 5.13 -5.85 -7.96
N GLN A 94 3.92 -5.82 -7.40
CA GLN A 94 2.71 -5.39 -8.09
C GLN A 94 2.82 -3.98 -8.66
N SER A 95 3.34 -3.04 -7.87
CA SER A 95 3.55 -1.66 -8.32
C SER A 95 4.62 -1.56 -9.39
N GLN A 96 5.64 -2.43 -9.36
CA GLN A 96 6.65 -2.53 -10.42
C GLN A 96 6.07 -3.12 -11.71
N THR A 97 5.20 -4.12 -11.64
CA THR A 97 4.50 -4.66 -12.81
C THR A 97 3.68 -3.58 -13.52
N LEU A 98 3.04 -2.68 -12.77
CA LEU A 98 2.29 -1.56 -13.36
C LEU A 98 3.17 -0.58 -14.16
N LEU A 99 4.47 -0.49 -13.87
CA LEU A 99 5.38 0.32 -14.70
C LEU A 99 5.56 -0.23 -16.12
N LEU A 100 5.21 -1.50 -16.34
CA LEU A 100 5.27 -2.17 -17.64
C LEU A 100 3.94 -2.11 -18.40
N ASP A 101 2.86 -1.68 -17.75
CA ASP A 101 1.55 -1.52 -18.40
C ASP A 101 1.60 -0.35 -19.38
N ARG A 102 1.32 -0.62 -20.66
CA ARG A 102 1.35 0.38 -21.74
C ARG A 102 0.40 1.55 -21.51
N ARG A 103 -0.70 1.34 -20.79
CA ARG A 103 -1.68 2.39 -20.43
C ARG A 103 -1.08 3.41 -19.45
N LEU A 104 -0.04 3.01 -18.70
CA LEU A 104 0.63 3.84 -17.69
C LEU A 104 2.02 4.30 -18.16
N SER A 105 2.79 3.42 -18.81
CA SER A 105 4.20 3.65 -19.15
C SER A 105 4.42 4.81 -20.12
N GLY A 106 3.40 5.17 -20.92
CA GLY A 106 3.44 6.31 -21.82
C GLY A 106 3.30 7.67 -21.13
N ASN A 107 2.89 7.70 -19.85
CA ASN A 107 2.69 8.94 -19.11
C ASN A 107 3.75 9.10 -18.01
N SER A 108 4.69 10.03 -18.22
CA SER A 108 5.81 10.29 -17.31
C SER A 108 5.37 10.67 -15.89
N ARG A 109 4.22 11.35 -15.77
CA ARG A 109 3.65 11.74 -14.48
C ARG A 109 3.15 10.53 -13.70
N LEU A 110 2.36 9.65 -14.33
CA LEU A 110 1.87 8.42 -13.70
C LEU A 110 3.02 7.48 -13.32
N VAL A 111 4.04 7.38 -14.18
CA VAL A 111 5.28 6.64 -13.89
C VAL A 111 6.02 7.22 -12.67
N SER A 112 6.10 8.55 -12.53
CA SER A 112 6.69 9.17 -11.35
C SER A 112 5.93 8.83 -10.07
N LEU A 113 4.60 8.92 -10.10
CA LEU A 113 3.74 8.61 -8.95
C LEU A 113 3.87 7.13 -8.54
N LEU A 114 3.93 6.21 -9.49
CA LEU A 114 4.19 4.78 -9.20
C LEU A 114 5.57 4.57 -8.60
N LYS A 115 6.62 5.25 -9.11
CA LYS A 115 7.97 5.18 -8.51
C LYS A 115 7.97 5.72 -7.08
N GLU A 116 7.21 6.77 -6.81
CA GLU A 116 7.02 7.29 -5.45
C GLU A 116 6.32 6.28 -4.55
N ARG A 117 5.22 5.66 -4.99
CA ARG A 117 4.56 4.56 -4.27
C ARG A 117 5.54 3.41 -4.00
N ILE A 118 6.31 2.97 -4.99
CA ILE A 118 7.32 1.89 -4.83
C ILE A 118 8.34 2.24 -3.75
N ARG A 119 8.86 3.48 -3.74
CA ARG A 119 9.80 3.92 -2.70
C ARG A 119 9.16 3.89 -1.32
N ALA A 120 7.93 4.37 -1.21
CA ALA A 120 7.18 4.39 0.04
C ALA A 120 6.88 2.96 0.55
N MET A 121 6.46 2.06 -0.33
CA MET A 121 6.19 0.65 0.00
C MET A 121 7.45 -0.11 0.41
N LYS A 122 8.60 0.13 -0.26
CA LYS A 122 9.89 -0.45 0.16
C LYS A 122 10.28 0.00 1.56
N ARG A 123 10.07 1.27 1.89
CA ARG A 123 10.27 1.80 3.24
C ARG A 123 9.32 1.12 4.24
N LEU A 124 8.04 1.00 3.92
CA LEU A 124 7.04 0.35 4.79
C LEU A 124 7.38 -1.12 5.04
N SER A 125 7.80 -1.85 4.01
CA SER A 125 8.27 -3.24 4.13
C SER A 125 9.45 -3.35 5.10
N ALA A 126 10.45 -2.48 4.96
CA ALA A 126 11.60 -2.45 5.86
C ALA A 126 11.19 -2.13 7.32
N GLU A 127 10.30 -1.16 7.53
CA GLU A 127 9.79 -0.81 8.86
C GLU A 127 9.01 -1.96 9.51
N TYR A 128 8.19 -2.66 8.72
CA TYR A 128 7.44 -3.84 9.17
C TYR A 128 8.36 -5.01 9.56
N LYS A 129 9.34 -5.34 8.70
CA LYS A 129 10.35 -6.38 8.99
C LYS A 129 11.15 -6.06 10.24
N THR A 130 11.56 -4.80 10.38
CA THR A 130 12.26 -4.31 11.58
C THR A 130 11.42 -4.50 12.83
N GLN A 131 10.14 -4.11 12.79
CA GLN A 131 9.24 -4.26 13.92
C GLN A 131 9.00 -5.72 14.29
N ALA A 132 8.82 -6.60 13.30
CA ALA A 132 8.64 -8.04 13.54
C ALA A 132 9.87 -8.65 14.23
N LEU A 133 11.08 -8.37 13.74
CA LEU A 133 12.32 -8.88 14.33
C LEU A 133 12.56 -8.37 15.76
N ILE A 134 12.22 -7.10 16.03
CA ILE A 134 12.28 -6.52 17.38
C ILE A 134 11.27 -7.22 18.30
N ALA A 135 10.02 -7.40 17.86
CA ALA A 135 8.97 -8.05 18.64
C ALA A 135 9.32 -9.51 18.98
N GLU A 136 9.95 -10.22 18.04
CA GLU A 136 10.46 -11.59 18.23
C GLU A 136 11.79 -11.66 19.01
N ARG A 137 12.37 -10.52 19.41
CA ARG A 137 13.69 -10.40 20.10
C ARG A 137 14.86 -11.02 19.31
N ARG A 138 14.79 -11.01 17.98
CA ARG A 138 15.79 -11.61 17.08
C ARG A 138 16.87 -10.60 16.70
N LEU A 139 17.82 -10.35 17.60
CA LEU A 139 18.85 -9.32 17.42
C LEU A 139 19.87 -9.65 16.32
N LEU A 140 20.34 -10.90 16.21
CA LEU A 140 21.28 -11.30 15.16
C LEU A 140 20.66 -11.14 13.75
N PRO A 141 19.47 -11.70 13.45
CA PRO A 141 18.81 -11.48 12.16
C PRO A 141 18.50 -10.01 11.87
N LEU A 142 18.22 -9.21 12.90
CA LEU A 142 18.00 -7.77 12.76
C LEU A 142 19.28 -7.04 12.31
N ALA A 143 20.41 -7.35 12.94
CA ALA A 143 21.71 -6.77 12.58
C ALA A 143 22.10 -7.16 11.15
N THR A 144 21.99 -8.45 10.79
CA THR A 144 22.31 -8.91 9.43
C THR A 144 21.38 -8.26 8.40
N ALA A 145 20.08 -8.15 8.68
CA ALA A 145 19.13 -7.49 7.79
C ALA A 145 19.44 -6.00 7.61
N GLY A 146 19.89 -5.32 8.67
CA GLY A 146 20.32 -3.91 8.60
C GLY A 146 21.57 -3.71 7.74
N VAL A 147 22.52 -4.66 7.76
CA VAL A 147 23.71 -4.63 6.88
C VAL A 147 23.32 -4.84 5.42
N MET A 148 22.35 -5.72 5.15
CA MET A 148 21.93 -6.06 3.78
C MET A 148 20.97 -5.04 3.14
N ASP A 149 20.13 -4.36 3.93
CA ASP A 149 19.21 -3.34 3.44
C ASP A 149 19.32 -2.07 4.29
N TRP A 150 19.88 -1.02 3.70
CA TRP A 150 20.05 0.28 4.35
C TRP A 150 18.71 0.86 4.86
N ARG A 151 17.57 0.48 4.28
CA ARG A 151 16.24 0.93 4.74
C ARG A 151 15.89 0.33 6.09
N ILE A 152 16.31 -0.90 6.35
CA ILE A 152 16.17 -1.57 7.65
C ILE A 152 17.10 -0.88 8.64
N ALA A 153 18.36 -0.61 8.28
CA ALA A 153 19.27 0.17 9.13
C ALA A 153 18.68 1.54 9.51
N ALA A 154 18.15 2.28 8.53
CA ALA A 154 17.49 3.55 8.76
C ALA A 154 16.24 3.43 9.65
N SER A 155 15.48 2.34 9.52
CA SER A 155 14.33 2.05 10.40
C SER A 155 14.76 1.80 11.84
N ILE A 156 15.81 1.00 12.05
CA ILE A 156 16.40 0.73 13.38
C ILE A 156 16.84 2.05 14.03
N LEU A 157 17.59 2.88 13.32
CA LEU A 157 18.05 4.18 13.82
C LEU A 157 16.88 5.10 14.20
N ARG A 158 15.83 5.14 13.37
CA ARG A 158 14.64 5.95 13.66
C ARG A 158 13.90 5.46 14.91
N LYS A 159 13.76 4.16 15.10
CA LYS A 159 13.15 3.57 16.30
C LYS A 159 13.99 3.85 17.56
N ALA A 160 15.32 3.74 17.45
CA ALA A 160 16.22 4.08 18.55
C ALA A 160 16.09 5.56 18.95
N LYS A 161 16.10 6.48 17.96
CA LYS A 161 15.88 7.92 18.19
C LYS A 161 14.55 8.19 18.88
N ASN A 162 13.46 7.60 18.39
CA ASN A 162 12.13 7.79 18.97
C ASN A 162 12.06 7.29 20.42
N LYS A 163 12.69 6.15 20.74
CA LYS A 163 12.76 5.63 22.11
C LYS A 163 13.51 6.58 23.05
N VAL A 164 14.62 7.14 22.61
CA VAL A 164 15.41 8.11 23.40
C VAL A 164 14.62 9.40 23.64
N THR A 165 13.87 9.90 22.65
CA THR A 165 13.01 11.08 22.85
C THR A 165 11.85 10.82 23.81
N THR A 166 11.24 9.64 23.78
CA THR A 166 10.16 9.29 24.72
C THR A 166 10.69 9.19 26.16
N VAL A 167 11.87 8.59 26.36
CA VAL A 167 12.50 8.47 27.69
C VAL A 167 12.92 9.84 28.26
N ARG A 168 13.28 10.80 27.42
CA ARG A 168 13.62 12.18 27.86
C ARG A 168 12.40 13.07 28.15
N ALA A 169 11.22 12.66 27.70
CA ALA A 169 9.97 13.38 27.93
C ALA A 169 9.13 12.80 29.09
N SER A 170 9.66 11.78 29.77
CA SER A 170 9.10 11.13 30.96
C SER A 170 9.92 11.50 32.19
#